data_AF-A0A6J1LWY9-F1
#
_entry.id   AF-A0A6J1LWY9-F1
#
_cell.length_a   1.000
_cell.length_b   1.000
_cell.length_c   1.000
_cell.angle_alpha   90.00
_cell.angle_beta   90.00
_cell.angle_gamma   90.00
#
_symmetry.space_group_name_H-M   'P 1'
#
loop_
_entity.id
_entity.type
_entity.pdbx_description
1 polymer ?
#
loop_
_entity_poly.entity_id
_entity_poly.type
_entity_poly.pdbx_seq_one_letter_code
_entity_poly.pdbx_strand_id
1 'polypeptide(L)'
;MTTKMLRSWQRIFIAKLKLHPMAKGVLTYAFMWPTGSLIQQTLEGRNFKTYDWARALRFSLFGGLYVAPCLYGWLRLSSAMWPQTNLRVGLLKALTEQVSYGPFACVSFFMGMSLLELKTFEQAIAETKAKALPTYKASAFGPFYRQSTFR
;
A
#
# COMPACT_ATOMS: atom_id res chain seq x y z
N MET A 1 -11.15 32.62 7.51
CA MET A 1 -11.51 31.36 8.20
C MET A 1 -10.22 30.77 8.77
N THR A 2 -10.01 30.87 10.08
CA THR A 2 -8.70 30.72 10.74
C THR A 2 -8.31 29.24 10.95
N THR A 3 -7.03 28.93 10.71
CA THR A 3 -6.43 27.58 10.84
C THR A 3 -6.65 26.92 12.22
N LYS A 4 -6.88 27.73 13.26
CA LYS A 4 -7.24 27.27 14.62
C LYS A 4 -8.59 26.56 14.65
N MET A 5 -9.58 27.07 13.91
CA MET A 5 -10.92 26.48 13.85
C MET A 5 -10.89 25.14 13.12
N LEU A 6 -10.17 25.05 12.00
CA LEU A 6 -9.99 23.80 11.25
C LEU A 6 -9.36 22.69 12.11
N ARG A 7 -8.31 23.03 12.89
CA ARG A 7 -7.66 22.07 13.81
C ARG A 7 -8.58 21.64 14.95
N SER A 8 -9.43 22.54 15.47
CA SER A 8 -10.42 22.19 16.49
C SER A 8 -11.47 21.23 15.95
N TRP A 9 -12.01 21.51 14.75
CA TRP A 9 -12.95 20.63 14.07
C TRP A 9 -12.33 19.26 13.76
N GLN A 10 -11.07 19.22 13.28
CA GLN A 10 -10.34 17.96 13.10
C GLN A 10 -10.22 17.17 14.41
N ARG A 11 -9.81 17.82 15.52
CA ARG A 11 -9.66 17.14 16.82
C ARG A 11 -10.98 16.59 17.32
N ILE A 12 -12.06 17.35 17.22
CA ILE A 12 -13.41 16.93 17.64
C ILE A 12 -13.89 15.78 16.76
N PHE A 13 -13.70 15.85 15.45
CA PHE A 13 -14.06 14.80 14.51
C PHE A 13 -13.27 13.50 14.78
N ILE A 14 -11.95 13.59 14.96
CA ILE A 14 -11.08 12.47 15.29
C ILE A 14 -11.40 11.87 16.67
N ALA A 15 -11.76 12.71 17.65
CA ALA A 15 -12.14 12.28 18.99
C ALA A 15 -13.53 11.60 19.02
N LYS A 16 -14.47 12.06 18.17
CA LYS A 16 -15.79 11.43 18.02
C LYS A 16 -15.71 10.09 17.29
N LEU A 17 -14.78 9.93 16.35
CA LEU A 17 -14.45 8.65 15.74
C LEU A 17 -13.56 7.81 16.68
N LYS A 18 -14.18 7.22 17.71
CA LYS A 18 -13.61 6.17 18.58
C LYS A 18 -13.38 4.86 17.81
N LEU A 19 -12.83 4.92 16.60
CA LEU A 19 -12.43 3.73 15.85
C LEU A 19 -11.08 3.24 16.34
N HIS A 20 -10.99 1.91 16.50
CA HIS A 20 -9.73 1.23 16.73
C HIS A 20 -8.71 1.61 15.64
N PRO A 21 -7.42 1.81 15.96
CA PRO A 21 -6.41 2.22 14.97
C PRO A 21 -6.37 1.35 13.72
N MET A 22 -6.62 0.04 13.87
CA MET A 22 -6.71 -0.89 12.75
C MET A 22 -7.92 -0.61 11.85
N ALA A 23 -9.09 -0.28 12.40
CA ALA A 23 -10.28 0.06 11.60
C ALA A 23 -10.09 1.37 10.81
N LYS A 24 -9.35 2.33 11.36
CA LYS A 24 -8.92 3.52 10.62
C LYS A 24 -8.04 3.14 9.44
N GLY A 25 -7.07 2.25 9.65
CA GLY A 25 -6.24 1.67 8.59
C GLY A 25 -7.09 1.00 7.50
N VAL A 26 -7.99 0.09 7.88
CA VAL A 26 -8.88 -0.61 6.94
C VAL A 26 -9.65 0.39 6.07
N LEU A 27 -10.28 1.40 6.67
CA LEU A 27 -11.02 2.42 5.93
C LEU A 27 -10.10 3.20 4.98
N THR A 28 -8.95 3.67 5.46
CA THR A 28 -7.99 4.41 4.63
C THR A 28 -7.56 3.59 3.42
N TYR A 29 -7.15 2.33 3.60
CA TYR A 29 -6.72 1.49 2.49
C TYR A 29 -7.87 1.12 1.55
N ALA A 30 -9.05 0.86 2.09
CA ALA A 30 -10.26 0.54 1.32
C ALA A 30 -10.70 1.68 0.39
N PHE A 31 -10.39 2.95 0.70
CA PHE A 31 -10.68 4.09 -0.17
C PHE A 31 -9.48 4.53 -1.01
N MET A 32 -8.28 4.55 -0.44
CA MET A 32 -7.08 5.06 -1.10
C MET A 32 -6.69 4.21 -2.30
N TRP A 33 -6.74 2.88 -2.16
CA TRP A 33 -6.34 1.95 -3.21
C TRP A 33 -7.26 1.93 -4.44
N PRO A 34 -8.60 1.83 -4.32
CA PRO A 34 -9.47 1.96 -5.49
C PRO A 34 -9.35 3.34 -6.13
N THR A 35 -9.19 4.40 -5.34
CA THR A 35 -8.97 5.76 -5.89
C THR A 35 -7.71 5.80 -6.75
N GLY A 36 -6.60 5.22 -6.27
CA GLY A 36 -5.37 5.09 -7.05
C GLY A 36 -5.57 4.26 -8.32
N SER A 37 -6.32 3.16 -8.25
CA SER A 37 -6.66 2.36 -9.43
C SER A 37 -7.50 3.15 -10.45
N LEU A 38 -8.49 3.93 -10.00
CA LEU A 38 -9.30 4.75 -10.88
C LEU A 38 -8.46 5.85 -11.55
N ILE A 39 -7.57 6.52 -10.80
CA ILE A 39 -6.63 7.50 -11.36
C ILE A 39 -5.74 6.85 -12.43
N GLN A 40 -5.16 5.68 -12.16
CA GLN A 40 -4.37 4.94 -13.15
C GLN A 40 -5.20 4.66 -14.41
N GLN A 41 -6.43 4.21 -14.24
CA GLN A 41 -7.34 3.96 -15.35
C GLN A 41 -7.68 5.24 -16.13
N THR A 42 -7.83 6.39 -15.46
CA THR A 42 -8.00 7.69 -16.13
C THR A 42 -6.77 8.05 -16.96
N LEU A 43 -5.56 7.85 -16.43
CA LEU A 43 -4.31 8.11 -17.12
C LEU A 43 -4.07 7.14 -18.30
N GLU A 44 -4.59 5.91 -18.21
CA GLU A 44 -4.66 4.94 -19.30
C GLU A 44 -5.68 5.35 -20.41
N GLY A 45 -6.35 6.50 -20.26
CA GLY A 45 -7.33 7.01 -21.24
C GLY A 45 -8.74 6.45 -21.06
N ARG A 46 -9.03 5.74 -19.98
CA ARG A 46 -10.38 5.24 -19.68
C ARG A 46 -11.26 6.37 -19.14
N ASN A 47 -12.57 6.24 -19.37
CA ASN A 47 -13.59 7.14 -18.89
C ASN A 47 -14.57 6.40 -17.95
N PHE A 48 -15.50 7.12 -17.33
CA PHE A 48 -16.46 6.55 -16.38
C PHE A 48 -17.24 5.34 -16.90
N LYS A 49 -17.49 5.25 -18.22
CA LYS A 49 -18.19 4.11 -18.84
C LYS A 49 -17.26 2.92 -19.12
N THR A 50 -15.95 3.16 -19.22
CA THR A 50 -14.94 2.13 -19.52
C THR A 50 -14.06 1.79 -18.33
N TYR A 51 -14.34 2.36 -17.15
CA TYR A 51 -13.67 1.97 -15.92
C TYR A 51 -13.99 0.54 -15.54
N ASP A 52 -12.92 -0.18 -15.24
CA ASP A 52 -12.96 -1.46 -14.58
C ASP A 52 -13.19 -1.23 -13.08
N TRP A 53 -14.47 -1.09 -12.75
CA TRP A 53 -14.95 -0.98 -11.38
C TRP A 53 -14.67 -2.24 -10.57
N ALA A 54 -14.61 -3.40 -11.23
CA ALA A 54 -14.27 -4.66 -10.57
C ALA A 54 -12.80 -4.65 -10.12
N ARG A 55 -11.88 -4.11 -10.92
CA ARG A 55 -10.48 -3.87 -10.50
C ARG A 55 -10.43 -2.93 -9.30
N ALA A 56 -11.14 -1.81 -9.33
CA ALA A 56 -11.20 -0.90 -8.19
C ALA A 56 -11.71 -1.62 -6.92
N LEU A 57 -12.78 -2.41 -7.04
CA LEU A 57 -13.32 -3.19 -5.93
C LEU A 57 -12.30 -4.21 -5.37
N ARG A 58 -11.58 -4.93 -6.22
CA ARG A 58 -10.51 -5.86 -5.79
C ARG A 58 -9.41 -5.13 -5.02
N PHE A 59 -8.99 -3.96 -5.49
CA PHE A 59 -8.03 -3.10 -4.79
C PHE A 59 -8.55 -2.64 -3.43
N SER A 60 -9.84 -2.31 -3.33
CA SER A 60 -10.50 -1.94 -2.07
C SER A 60 -10.52 -3.10 -1.08
N LEU A 61 -10.97 -4.28 -1.53
CA LEU A 61 -11.05 -5.49 -0.71
C LEU A 61 -9.68 -5.95 -0.26
N PHE A 62 -8.71 -6.02 -1.16
CA PHE A 62 -7.34 -6.42 -0.84
C PHE A 62 -6.67 -5.42 0.11
N GLY A 63 -6.80 -4.12 -0.17
CA GLY A 63 -6.27 -3.05 0.66
C GLY A 63 -6.83 -3.08 2.09
N GLY A 64 -8.16 -3.18 2.20
CA GLY A 64 -8.86 -3.14 3.47
C GLY A 64 -8.73 -4.43 4.29
N LEU A 65 -8.98 -5.59 3.66
CA LEU A 65 -9.12 -6.87 4.37
C LEU A 65 -7.81 -7.62 4.56
N TYR A 66 -6.78 -7.32 3.75
CA TYR A 66 -5.49 -8.01 3.83
C TYR A 66 -4.36 -7.05 4.18
N VAL A 67 -4.16 -6.00 3.38
CA VAL A 67 -3.00 -5.11 3.52
C VAL A 67 -3.03 -4.33 4.83
N ALA A 68 -4.18 -3.75 5.18
CA ALA A 68 -4.31 -2.97 6.42
C ALA A 68 -4.04 -3.81 7.69
N PRO A 69 -4.62 -5.02 7.88
CA PRO A 69 -4.24 -5.89 9.00
C PRO A 69 -2.77 -6.32 8.96
N CYS A 70 -2.25 -6.71 7.79
CA CYS A 70 -0.87 -7.16 7.64
C CYS A 70 0.13 -6.06 8.03
N LEU A 71 -0.08 -4.84 7.53
CA LEU A 71 0.75 -3.70 7.86
C LEU A 71 0.63 -3.31 9.34
N TYR A 72 -0.58 -3.36 9.90
CA TYR A 72 -0.77 -3.12 11.33
C TYR A 72 0.04 -4.12 12.18
N GLY A 73 0.03 -5.39 11.81
CA GLY A 73 0.85 -6.43 12.44
C GLY A 73 2.36 -6.16 12.29
N TRP A 74 2.82 -5.82 11.08
CA TRP A 74 4.22 -5.49 10.82
C TRP A 74 4.70 -4.29 11.63
N LEU A 75 3.90 -3.23 11.70
CA LEU A 75 4.23 -2.05 12.50
C LEU A 75 4.39 -2.40 13.98
N ARG A 76 3.51 -3.24 14.53
CA ARG A 76 3.59 -3.69 15.93
C ARG A 76 4.83 -4.56 16.17
N LEU A 77 5.14 -5.46 15.24
CA LEU A 77 6.35 -6.30 15.30
C LEU A 77 7.62 -5.45 15.21
N SER A 78 7.68 -4.51 14.28
CA SER A 78 8.80 -3.57 14.11
C SER A 78 9.02 -2.70 15.34
N SER A 79 7.94 -2.22 15.96
CA SER A 79 8.01 -1.51 17.25
C SER A 79 8.53 -2.39 18.39
N ALA A 80 8.17 -3.68 18.42
CA ALA A 80 8.64 -4.61 19.44
C ALA A 80 10.12 -5.00 19.26
N MET A 81 10.56 -5.23 18.01
CA MET A 81 11.96 -5.56 17.70
C MET A 81 12.92 -4.40 18.00
N TRP A 82 12.46 -3.16 17.79
CA TRP A 82 13.27 -1.97 17.99
C TRP A 82 12.47 -0.90 18.75
N PRO A 83 12.45 -0.95 20.09
CA PRO A 83 11.70 -0.01 20.91
C PRO A 83 12.31 1.41 20.90
N GLN A 84 13.58 1.54 20.53
CA GLN A 84 14.28 2.81 20.48
C GLN A 84 13.85 3.67 19.28
N THR A 85 13.73 4.98 19.50
CA THR A 85 13.36 5.98 18.49
C THR A 85 14.53 6.93 18.19
N ASN A 86 15.71 6.37 17.89
CA ASN A 86 16.87 7.14 17.44
C ASN A 86 17.04 7.01 15.92
N LEU A 87 17.72 7.98 15.29
CA LEU A 87 17.88 8.03 13.83
C LEU A 87 18.58 6.78 13.25
N ARG A 88 19.56 6.22 13.98
CA ARG A 88 20.27 5.00 13.56
C ARG A 88 19.32 3.80 13.51
N VAL A 89 18.49 3.62 14.52
CA VAL A 89 17.46 2.58 14.58
C VAL A 89 16.37 2.83 13.55
N GLY A 90 16.01 4.09 13.29
CA GLY A 90 15.12 4.46 12.19
C GLY A 90 15.65 4.02 10.82
N LEU A 91 16.94 4.23 10.57
CA LEU A 91 17.59 3.78 9.33
C LEU A 91 17.61 2.24 9.23
N LEU A 92 17.97 1.53 10.31
CA LEU A 92 17.98 0.07 10.34
C LEU A 92 16.59 -0.53 10.15
N LYS A 93 15.56 0.08 10.74
CA LYS A 93 14.15 -0.27 10.51
C LYS A 93 13.79 -0.14 9.03
N ALA A 94 14.11 1.01 8.42
CA ALA A 94 13.82 1.25 7.00
C ALA A 94 14.54 0.25 6.09
N LEU A 95 15.82 -0.04 6.36
CA LEU A 95 16.59 -1.05 5.62
C LEU A 95 15.99 -2.45 5.78
N THR A 96 15.61 -2.82 7.00
CA THR A 96 14.98 -4.11 7.29
C THR A 96 13.65 -4.22 6.55
N GLU A 97 12.82 -3.19 6.64
CA GLU A 97 11.53 -3.13 5.96
C GLU A 97 11.70 -3.26 4.44
N GLN A 98 12.68 -2.56 3.87
CA GLN A 98 12.96 -2.63 2.44
C GLN A 98 13.40 -4.04 1.99
N VAL A 99 14.20 -4.75 2.80
CA VAL A 99 14.76 -6.06 2.44
C VAL A 99 13.82 -7.22 2.77
N SER A 100 12.95 -7.08 3.77
CA SER A 100 12.05 -8.15 4.23
C SER A 100 10.61 -7.91 3.80
N TYR A 101 9.97 -6.90 4.36
CA TYR A 101 8.56 -6.60 4.12
C TYR A 101 8.31 -6.13 2.69
N GLY A 102 9.25 -5.41 2.06
CA GLY A 102 9.14 -4.95 0.68
C GLY A 102 8.93 -6.09 -0.34
N PRO A 103 9.83 -7.08 -0.43
CA PRO A 103 9.66 -8.25 -1.29
C PRO A 103 8.40 -9.05 -0.95
N PHE A 104 8.13 -9.26 0.34
CA PHE A 104 6.93 -9.97 0.80
C PHE A 104 5.64 -9.26 0.35
N ALA A 105 5.57 -7.94 0.51
CA ALA A 105 4.43 -7.13 0.08
C ALA A 105 4.26 -7.18 -1.44
N CYS A 106 5.35 -7.14 -2.22
CA CYS A 106 5.27 -7.27 -3.68
C CYS A 106 4.72 -8.63 -4.12
N VAL A 107 5.26 -9.72 -3.57
CA VAL A 107 4.82 -11.08 -3.89
C VAL A 107 3.36 -11.29 -3.50
N SER A 108 3.00 -10.92 -2.27
CA SER A 108 1.62 -11.07 -1.79
C SER A 108 0.62 -10.20 -2.55
N PHE A 109 1.02 -9.00 -2.99
CA PHE A 109 0.19 -8.15 -3.85
C PHE A 109 -0.13 -8.82 -5.19
N PHE A 110 0.87 -9.27 -5.95
CA PHE A 110 0.62 -9.88 -7.26
C PHE A 110 -0.15 -11.19 -7.15
N MET A 111 0.19 -12.03 -6.16
CA MET A 111 -0.55 -13.27 -5.90
C MET A 111 -2.00 -12.97 -5.53
N GLY A 112 -2.21 -12.08 -4.55
CA GLY A 112 -3.54 -11.75 -4.04
C GLY A 112 -4.42 -11.11 -5.09
N MET A 113 -3.89 -10.17 -5.87
CA MET A 113 -4.63 -9.55 -6.97
C MET A 113 -4.98 -10.56 -8.06
N SER A 114 -4.06 -11.45 -8.44
CA SER A 114 -4.32 -12.50 -9.44
C SER A 114 -5.41 -13.47 -8.98
N LEU A 115 -5.40 -13.85 -7.69
CA LEU A 115 -6.43 -14.73 -7.12
C LEU A 115 -7.80 -14.02 -7.04
N LEU A 116 -7.83 -12.71 -6.73
CA LEU A 116 -9.06 -11.90 -6.77
C LEU A 116 -9.58 -11.67 -8.19
N GLU A 117 -8.72 -11.82 -9.20
CA GLU A 117 -9.11 -11.88 -10.62
C GLU A 117 -9.61 -13.28 -11.04
N LEU A 118 -9.73 -14.22 -10.09
CA LEU A 118 -10.17 -15.61 -10.31
C LEU A 118 -9.23 -16.43 -11.20
N LYS A 119 -7.95 -16.06 -11.25
CA LYS A 119 -6.92 -16.88 -11.90
C LYS A 119 -6.62 -18.12 -11.08
N THR A 120 -6.16 -19.18 -11.75
CA THR A 120 -5.67 -20.38 -11.07
C THR A 120 -4.41 -20.07 -10.26
N PHE A 121 -4.13 -20.91 -9.26
CA PHE A 121 -2.95 -20.72 -8.40
C PHE A 121 -1.64 -20.76 -9.20
N GLU A 122 -1.54 -21.63 -10.20
CA GLU A 122 -0.37 -21.71 -11.10
C GLU A 122 -0.18 -20.42 -11.90
N GLN A 123 -1.26 -19.86 -12.46
CA GLN A 123 -1.23 -18.58 -13.18
C GLN A 123 -0.82 -17.43 -12.26
N ALA A 124 -1.34 -17.40 -11.02
CA ALA A 124 -0.96 -16.40 -10.04
C ALA A 124 0.54 -16.47 -9.69
N ILE A 125 1.10 -17.68 -9.55
CA ILE A 125 2.54 -17.88 -9.34
C ILE A 125 3.34 -17.39 -10.54
N ALA A 126 2.94 -17.78 -11.75
CA ALA A 126 3.63 -17.39 -12.98
C ALA A 126 3.66 -15.86 -13.13
N GLU A 127 2.51 -15.20 -12.91
CA GLU A 127 2.39 -13.75 -12.96
C GLU A 127 3.24 -13.06 -11.88
N THR A 128 3.24 -13.60 -10.66
CA THR A 128 4.05 -13.06 -9.57
C THR A 128 5.54 -13.21 -9.86
N LYS A 129 5.99 -14.35 -10.36
CA LYS A 129 7.39 -14.56 -10.77
C LYS A 129 7.81 -13.58 -11.87
N ALA A 130 6.91 -13.32 -12.83
CA ALA A 130 7.16 -12.40 -13.93
C ALA A 130 7.21 -10.94 -13.48
N LYS A 131 6.33 -10.51 -12.55
CA LYS A 131 6.15 -9.10 -12.19
C LYS A 131 6.87 -8.68 -10.91
N ALA A 132 6.98 -9.54 -9.91
CA ALA A 132 7.47 -9.17 -8.59
C ALA A 132 8.92 -8.68 -8.61
N LEU A 133 9.82 -9.37 -9.32
CA LEU A 133 11.23 -9.00 -9.36
C LEU A 133 11.47 -7.68 -10.12
N PRO A 134 10.91 -7.46 -11.33
CA PRO A 134 10.99 -6.16 -12.00
C PRO A 134 10.41 -5.01 -11.16
N THR A 135 9.24 -5.19 -10.58
CA THR A 135 8.58 -4.16 -9.76
C THR A 135 9.37 -3.84 -8.50
N TYR A 136 9.89 -4.85 -7.80
CA TYR A 136 10.72 -4.64 -6.63
C TYR A 136 12.01 -3.89 -6.97
N LYS A 137 12.68 -4.25 -8.06
CA LYS A 137 13.88 -3.52 -8.54
C LYS A 137 13.55 -2.07 -8.88
N ALA A 138 12.46 -1.82 -9.59
CA ALA A 138 12.03 -0.46 -9.92
C ALA A 138 11.67 0.35 -8.67
N SER A 139 11.07 -0.24 -7.64
CA SER A 139 10.73 0.46 -6.40
C SER A 139 11.94 0.72 -5.51
N ALA A 140 12.84 -0.25 -5.38
CA ALA A 140 14.00 -0.16 -4.48
C ALA A 140 15.14 0.68 -5.08
N PHE A 141 15.31 0.63 -6.40
CA PHE A 141 16.46 1.23 -7.09
C PHE A 141 16.05 2.21 -8.21
N GLY A 142 14.76 2.40 -8.47
CA GLY A 142 14.26 3.28 -9.53
C GLY A 142 14.82 4.71 -9.53
N PRO A 143 15.03 5.37 -8.37
CA PRO A 143 15.70 6.66 -8.32
C PRO A 143 17.13 6.61 -8.88
N PHE A 144 17.88 5.53 -8.61
CA PHE A 144 19.25 5.36 -9.09
C PHE A 144 19.31 5.09 -10.59
N TYR A 145 18.39 4.27 -11.12
CA TYR A 145 18.30 4.00 -12.56
C TYR A 145 17.88 5.22 -13.37
N ARG A 146 16.94 6.02 -12.85
CA ARG A 146 16.50 7.25 -13.52
C ARG A 146 17.64 8.27 -13.60
N GLN A 147 18.47 8.39 -12.56
CA GLN A 147 19.61 9.31 -12.54
C GLN A 147 20.71 8.96 -13.57
N SER A 148 20.91 7.68 -13.89
CA SER A 148 21.90 7.23 -14.88
C SER A 148 21.48 7.41 -16.35
N THR A 149 20.18 7.58 -16.62
CA THR A 149 19.66 7.80 -17.99
C THR A 149 19.54 9.27 -18.36
N PHE A 150 19.66 10.19 -17.38
CA PHE A 150 19.73 11.65 -17.60
C PHE A 150 21.17 12.19 -17.63
N ARG A 151 22.16 11.32 -17.90
CA ARG A 151 23.54 11.72 -18.21
C ARG A 151 23.84 11.41 -19.67
#